data_AF-A0A1V6UIR8-F1
#
_entry.id   AF-A0A1V6UIR8-F1
#
_cell.length_a   1.000
_cell.length_b   1.000
_cell.length_c   1.000
_cell.angle_alpha   90.00
_cell.angle_beta   90.00
_cell.angle_gamma   90.00
#
_symmetry.space_group_name_H-M   'P 1'
#
loop_
_entity.id
_entity.type
_entity.pdbx_description
1 polymer ?
#
loop_
_entity_poly.entity_id
_entity_poly.type
_entity_poly.pdbx_seq_one_letter_code
_entity_poly.pdbx_strand_id
1 'polypeptide(L)'
;MPSQPPLPPLLAPYVSNLPDSSLTLVSSILGATSNWLVLRFLHAALSSPSANAAFGSDELHNGIKKKVVLVSFMRSYEFWKTEAKRLGLDLARLADKQQFAFIDGLSELFYAPQTTSTPSISPAGLGSSPRTTLPMRSAPGAVPGRSPQPVMPTATGARGNVTPKQAEPGIAKKLHFSGRGLASLDALEKDILSVIQQQKSTMEEGDELLLILDEPDLLLAATGPSMGIGATEMSEWITALQQHANATVLTLATDAPLIHNASASGGQLATPIETEHASLVIGLAHRARSVMQLRTLDTGAAKDVSGVLRISRGGGLSTSEEESLEEREALYFIQRDGGVRVFGRGES
;
A
#
# COMPACT_ATOMS: atom_id res chain seq x y z
N MET A 1 -18.16 -19.17 -10.23
CA MET A 1 -18.14 -19.25 -8.76
C MET A 1 -16.78 -19.78 -8.37
N PRO A 2 -16.05 -19.14 -7.43
CA PRO A 2 -14.77 -19.67 -6.98
C PRO A 2 -14.99 -21.08 -6.41
N SER A 3 -14.11 -22.01 -6.79
CA SER A 3 -14.21 -23.43 -6.38
C SER A 3 -13.86 -23.67 -4.90
N GLN A 4 -13.43 -22.62 -4.20
CA GLN A 4 -12.85 -22.64 -2.87
C GLN A 4 -13.44 -21.49 -2.04
N PRO A 5 -13.53 -21.64 -0.71
CA PRO A 5 -13.98 -20.55 0.15
C PRO A 5 -13.05 -19.34 -0.04
N PRO A 6 -13.59 -18.10 -0.10
CA PRO A 6 -12.77 -16.91 -0.21
C PRO A 6 -11.75 -16.80 0.92
N LEU A 7 -12.09 -17.28 2.12
CA LEU A 7 -11.22 -17.33 3.29
C LEU A 7 -10.79 -18.78 3.58
N PRO A 8 -9.51 -19.15 3.37
CA PRO A 8 -9.01 -20.49 3.72
C PRO A 8 -9.14 -20.75 5.23
N PRO A 9 -9.64 -21.92 5.66
CA PRO A 9 -9.88 -22.20 7.10
C PRO A 9 -8.65 -22.06 7.98
N LEU A 10 -7.48 -22.51 7.49
CA LEU A 10 -6.22 -22.39 8.21
C LEU A 10 -5.74 -20.95 8.40
N LEU A 11 -6.22 -20.03 7.56
CA LEU A 11 -5.86 -18.61 7.60
C LEU A 11 -6.88 -17.77 8.38
N ALA A 12 -8.15 -18.18 8.38
CA ALA A 12 -9.26 -17.46 8.99
C ALA A 12 -8.99 -16.90 10.40
N PRO A 13 -8.46 -17.68 11.39
CA PRO A 13 -8.25 -17.14 12.74
C PRO A 13 -7.25 -15.99 12.79
N TYR A 14 -6.30 -15.93 11.86
CA TYR A 14 -5.24 -14.91 11.85
C TYR A 14 -5.63 -13.61 11.15
N VAL A 15 -6.70 -13.62 10.36
CA VAL A 15 -7.12 -12.45 9.55
C VAL A 15 -8.47 -11.86 9.98
N SER A 16 -9.32 -12.64 10.67
CA SER A 16 -10.63 -12.18 11.15
C SER A 16 -10.56 -11.48 12.51
N ASN A 17 -9.73 -12.00 13.42
CA ASN A 17 -9.66 -11.59 14.82
C ASN A 17 -8.36 -10.85 15.08
N LEU A 18 -8.34 -9.57 14.72
CA LEU A 18 -7.23 -8.66 15.01
C LEU A 18 -7.54 -7.92 16.32
N PRO A 19 -6.72 -8.08 17.37
CA PRO A 19 -6.94 -7.37 18.63
C PRO A 19 -6.82 -5.86 18.49
N ASP A 20 -7.38 -5.14 19.45
CA ASP A 20 -7.26 -3.69 19.52
C ASP A 20 -5.80 -3.24 19.66
N SER A 21 -5.48 -2.12 19.01
CA SER A 21 -4.15 -1.54 18.88
C SER A 21 -3.07 -2.50 18.35
N SER A 22 -3.46 -3.56 17.62
CA SER A 22 -2.50 -4.54 17.10
C SER A 22 -1.88 -4.11 15.77
N LEU A 23 -0.59 -4.45 15.61
CA LEU A 23 0.14 -4.38 14.34
C LEU A 23 0.39 -5.79 13.81
N THR A 24 -0.07 -6.06 12.60
CA THR A 24 0.29 -7.25 11.84
C THR A 24 1.23 -6.86 10.71
N LEU A 25 2.45 -7.38 10.76
CA LEU A 25 3.45 -7.15 9.71
C LEU A 25 3.40 -8.29 8.69
N VAL A 26 3.16 -7.97 7.44
CA VAL A 26 3.26 -8.90 6.31
C VAL A 26 4.56 -8.61 5.57
N SER A 27 5.44 -9.60 5.51
CA SER A 27 6.67 -9.54 4.73
C SER A 27 6.51 -10.34 3.45
N SER A 28 6.82 -9.72 2.31
CA SER A 28 6.76 -10.36 0.99
C SER A 28 8.05 -10.18 0.21
N ILE A 29 8.30 -11.09 -0.73
CA ILE A 29 9.39 -10.98 -1.70
C ILE A 29 8.80 -10.88 -3.11
N LEU A 30 9.60 -10.48 -4.10
CA LEU A 30 9.13 -10.35 -5.49
C LEU A 30 8.50 -11.65 -6.04
N GLY A 31 9.03 -12.80 -5.64
CA GLY A 31 8.49 -14.12 -6.02
C GLY A 31 7.25 -14.57 -5.25
N ALA A 32 6.88 -13.86 -4.18
CA ALA A 32 5.80 -14.21 -3.25
C ALA A 32 5.12 -12.94 -2.70
N THR A 33 4.27 -12.32 -3.52
CA THR A 33 3.63 -11.02 -3.23
C THR A 33 2.55 -11.12 -2.15
N SER A 34 2.36 -10.04 -1.37
CA SER A 34 1.35 -9.92 -0.29
C SER A 34 -0.09 -9.64 -0.75
N ASN A 35 -0.31 -9.25 -2.02
CA ASN A 35 -1.61 -8.82 -2.54
C ASN A 35 -2.76 -9.77 -2.19
N TRP A 36 -2.55 -11.08 -2.37
CA TRP A 36 -3.59 -12.08 -2.14
C TRP A 36 -4.03 -12.14 -0.67
N LEU A 37 -3.11 -11.87 0.25
CA LEU A 37 -3.31 -11.89 1.69
C LEU A 37 -4.00 -10.60 2.15
N VAL A 38 -3.62 -9.45 1.59
CA VAL A 38 -4.36 -8.19 1.79
C VAL A 38 -5.83 -8.34 1.39
N LEU A 39 -6.10 -9.02 0.26
CA LEU A 39 -7.47 -9.33 -0.14
C LEU A 39 -8.22 -10.22 0.87
N ARG A 40 -7.52 -11.08 1.63
CA ARG A 40 -8.12 -11.89 2.70
C ARG A 40 -8.44 -11.08 3.93
N PHE A 41 -7.59 -10.12 4.30
CA PHE A 41 -7.93 -9.13 5.32
C PHE A 41 -9.15 -8.30 4.91
N LEU A 42 -9.19 -7.80 3.67
CA LEU A 42 -10.35 -7.09 3.13
C LEU A 42 -11.61 -7.95 3.18
N HIS A 43 -11.53 -9.21 2.76
CA HIS A 43 -12.66 -10.13 2.80
C HIS A 43 -13.12 -10.41 4.21
N ALA A 44 -12.20 -10.71 5.14
CA ALA A 44 -12.54 -10.99 6.53
C ALA A 44 -13.21 -9.79 7.21
N ALA A 45 -12.74 -8.56 6.92
CA ALA A 45 -13.30 -7.35 7.51
C ALA A 45 -14.63 -6.92 6.88
N LEU A 46 -14.76 -6.98 5.55
CA LEU A 46 -15.88 -6.37 4.83
C LEU A 46 -16.99 -7.35 4.44
N SER A 47 -16.75 -8.65 4.56
CA SER A 47 -17.81 -9.64 4.37
C SER A 47 -18.77 -9.56 5.54
N SER A 48 -19.98 -9.08 5.29
CA SER A 48 -21.06 -9.16 6.27
C SER A 48 -21.19 -10.62 6.74
N PRO A 49 -21.33 -10.87 8.05
CA PRO A 49 -21.67 -12.20 8.54
C PRO A 49 -23.04 -12.55 7.97
N SER A 50 -23.05 -13.27 6.85
CA SER A 50 -24.26 -13.88 6.32
C SER A 50 -24.78 -14.83 7.38
N ALA A 51 -26.06 -14.71 7.74
CA ALA A 51 -26.81 -15.50 8.73
C ALA A 51 -26.86 -17.04 8.48
N ASN A 52 -25.97 -17.57 7.64
CA ASN A 52 -25.85 -18.98 7.27
C ASN A 52 -24.50 -19.60 7.67
N ALA A 53 -23.76 -19.00 8.62
CA ALA A 53 -22.69 -19.72 9.32
C ALA A 53 -23.33 -20.76 10.25
N ALA A 54 -23.70 -21.90 9.66
CA ALA A 54 -24.17 -23.05 10.39
C ALA A 54 -23.02 -23.60 11.26
N PHE A 55 -23.33 -23.79 12.54
CA PHE A 55 -22.55 -24.48 13.57
C PHE A 55 -21.27 -23.78 14.09
N GLY A 56 -21.45 -23.03 15.18
CA GLY A 56 -20.70 -23.31 16.40
C GLY A 56 -19.41 -22.53 16.66
N SER A 57 -19.43 -21.20 16.57
CA SER A 57 -18.63 -20.32 17.44
C SER A 57 -19.03 -18.85 17.25
N ASP A 58 -19.12 -18.12 18.35
CA ASP A 58 -19.31 -16.66 18.47
C ASP A 58 -20.70 -16.06 18.20
N GLU A 59 -21.61 -16.29 19.15
CA GLU A 59 -22.75 -15.39 19.40
C GLU A 59 -22.33 -14.01 19.97
N LEU A 60 -21.03 -13.77 20.26
CA LEU A 60 -20.56 -12.53 20.90
C LEU A 60 -20.18 -11.41 19.91
N HIS A 61 -19.76 -11.74 18.68
CA HIS A 61 -19.25 -10.76 17.70
C HIS A 61 -20.28 -10.37 16.62
N ASN A 62 -21.54 -10.79 16.76
CA ASN A 62 -22.56 -10.75 15.71
C ASN A 62 -23.11 -9.34 15.38
N GLY A 63 -22.49 -8.27 15.90
CA GLY A 63 -22.92 -6.88 15.69
C GLY A 63 -21.82 -5.87 15.36
N ILE A 64 -20.54 -6.24 15.45
CA ILE A 64 -19.43 -5.30 15.22
C ILE A 64 -19.29 -5.06 13.72
N LYS A 65 -19.57 -3.83 13.25
CA LYS A 65 -19.31 -3.47 11.86
C LYS A 65 -17.86 -3.05 11.74
N LYS A 66 -17.15 -3.64 10.79
CA LYS A 66 -15.79 -3.25 10.48
C LYS A 66 -15.78 -2.31 9.28
N LYS A 67 -14.99 -1.24 9.39
CA LYS A 67 -14.64 -0.35 8.29
C LYS A 67 -13.18 -0.54 7.93
N VAL A 68 -12.84 -0.33 6.67
CA VAL A 68 -11.46 -0.47 6.21
C VAL A 68 -10.99 0.79 5.48
N VAL A 69 -9.81 1.27 5.85
CA VAL A 69 -9.05 2.27 5.08
C VAL A 69 -7.84 1.56 4.50
N LEU A 70 -7.77 1.48 3.17
CA LEU A 70 -6.63 0.92 2.44
C LEU A 70 -5.82 2.06 1.82
N VAL A 71 -4.57 2.20 2.24
CA VAL A 71 -3.56 3.07 1.62
C VAL A 71 -2.63 2.18 0.81
N SER A 72 -2.51 2.41 -0.49
CA SER A 72 -1.60 1.62 -1.34
C SER A 72 -0.65 2.52 -2.09
N PHE A 73 0.65 2.24 -1.94
CA PHE A 73 1.74 2.97 -2.58
C PHE A 73 2.20 2.31 -3.88
N MET A 74 1.81 1.05 -4.11
CA MET A 74 2.33 0.24 -5.22
C MET A 74 1.24 -0.26 -6.18
N ARG A 75 -0.04 -0.10 -5.86
CA ARG A 75 -1.16 -0.56 -6.71
C ARG A 75 -2.28 0.48 -6.79
N SER A 76 -2.95 0.53 -7.94
CA SER A 76 -4.08 1.44 -8.16
C SER A 76 -5.38 0.91 -7.55
N TYR A 77 -6.37 1.79 -7.38
CA TYR A 77 -7.71 1.41 -6.96
C TYR A 77 -8.34 0.35 -7.88
N GLU A 78 -8.15 0.48 -9.20
CA GLU A 78 -8.75 -0.43 -10.19
C GLU A 78 -8.18 -1.86 -10.06
N PHE A 79 -6.90 -1.99 -9.67
CA PHE A 79 -6.31 -3.28 -9.32
C PHE A 79 -7.08 -3.90 -8.14
N TRP A 80 -7.13 -3.22 -7.00
CA TRP A 80 -7.79 -3.75 -5.80
C TRP A 80 -9.28 -4.04 -6.01
N LYS A 81 -9.98 -3.18 -6.72
CA LYS A 81 -11.39 -3.36 -7.09
C LYS A 81 -11.60 -4.58 -7.96
N THR A 82 -10.77 -4.80 -8.98
CA THR A 82 -10.87 -5.97 -9.87
C THR A 82 -10.57 -7.26 -9.11
N GLU A 83 -9.50 -7.27 -8.32
CA GLU A 83 -9.07 -8.43 -7.52
C GLU A 83 -10.11 -8.80 -6.45
N ALA A 84 -10.61 -7.82 -5.70
CA ALA A 84 -11.61 -8.02 -4.66
C ALA A 84 -12.96 -8.49 -5.24
N LYS A 85 -13.34 -8.02 -6.43
CA LYS A 85 -14.55 -8.47 -7.13
C LYS A 85 -14.51 -9.97 -7.43
N ARG A 86 -13.34 -10.54 -7.71
CA ARG A 86 -13.19 -12.00 -7.91
C ARG A 86 -13.45 -12.81 -6.64
N LEU A 87 -13.32 -12.18 -5.47
CA LEU A 87 -13.67 -12.75 -4.16
C LEU A 87 -15.10 -12.44 -3.73
N GLY A 88 -15.91 -11.81 -4.59
CA GLY A 88 -17.29 -11.42 -4.28
C GLY A 88 -17.41 -10.10 -3.50
N LEU A 89 -16.33 -9.34 -3.34
CA LEU A 89 -16.35 -8.02 -2.70
C LEU A 89 -16.49 -6.93 -3.75
N ASP A 90 -17.56 -6.16 -3.66
CA ASP A 90 -17.75 -4.95 -4.47
C ASP A 90 -17.26 -3.73 -3.70
N LEU A 91 -15.99 -3.36 -3.89
CA LEU A 91 -15.36 -2.22 -3.20
C LEU A 91 -16.03 -0.88 -3.54
N ALA A 92 -16.59 -0.73 -4.75
CA ALA A 92 -17.29 0.50 -5.12
C ALA A 92 -18.58 0.64 -4.30
N ARG A 93 -19.36 -0.43 -4.23
CA ARG A 93 -20.57 -0.46 -3.39
C ARG A 93 -20.26 -0.29 -1.90
N LEU A 94 -19.15 -0.85 -1.42
CA LEU A 94 -18.72 -0.69 -0.02
C LEU A 94 -18.22 0.73 0.28
N ALA A 95 -17.62 1.40 -0.69
CA ALA A 95 -17.26 2.81 -0.60
C ALA A 95 -18.51 3.71 -0.54
N ASP A 96 -19.51 3.45 -1.40
CA ASP A 96 -20.80 4.17 -1.36
C ASP A 96 -21.52 4.01 -0.01
N LYS A 97 -21.37 2.84 0.61
CA LYS A 97 -21.88 2.54 1.97
C LYS A 97 -21.03 3.07 3.11
N GLN A 98 -19.92 3.76 2.82
CA GLN A 98 -18.98 4.27 3.82
C GLN A 98 -18.45 3.16 4.76
N GLN A 99 -18.20 1.97 4.20
CA GLN A 99 -17.54 0.86 4.89
C GLN A 99 -16.09 0.68 4.43
N PHE A 100 -15.76 1.22 3.25
CA PHE A 100 -14.43 1.13 2.66
C PHE A 100 -13.97 2.50 2.16
N ALA A 101 -12.69 2.84 2.36
CA ALA A 101 -12.05 3.97 1.71
C ALA A 101 -10.70 3.53 1.12
N PHE A 102 -10.45 3.98 -0.10
CA PHE A 102 -9.16 3.82 -0.76
C PHE A 102 -8.40 5.14 -0.82
N ILE A 103 -7.14 5.10 -0.43
CA ILE A 103 -6.20 6.22 -0.51
C ILE A 103 -5.12 5.84 -1.52
N ASP A 104 -5.03 6.61 -2.60
CA ASP A 104 -4.07 6.40 -3.67
C ASP A 104 -2.73 7.06 -3.31
N GLY A 105 -1.77 6.24 -2.91
CA GLY A 105 -0.39 6.63 -2.65
C GLY A 105 0.54 6.40 -3.84
N LEU A 106 0.01 6.11 -5.04
CA LEU A 106 0.82 5.77 -6.22
C LEU A 106 0.73 6.85 -7.31
N SER A 107 -0.49 7.16 -7.77
CA SER A 107 -0.68 7.86 -9.05
C SER A 107 -0.16 9.29 -9.06
N GLU A 108 -0.33 10.01 -7.95
CA GLU A 108 0.00 11.43 -7.84
C GLU A 108 1.09 11.74 -6.80
N LEU A 109 1.69 10.70 -6.19
CA LEU A 109 2.54 10.85 -5.01
C LEU A 109 3.70 11.83 -5.22
N PHE A 110 4.39 11.79 -6.37
CA PHE A 110 5.52 12.68 -6.64
C PHE A 110 5.20 13.82 -7.63
N TYR A 111 3.92 14.07 -7.91
CA TYR A 111 3.53 15.17 -8.76
C TYR A 111 3.38 16.46 -7.94
N ALA A 112 3.99 17.54 -8.42
CA ALA A 112 3.74 18.85 -7.86
C ALA A 112 2.27 19.21 -8.08
N PRO A 113 1.49 19.56 -7.03
CA PRO A 113 0.13 20.00 -7.20
C PRO A 113 0.16 21.22 -8.13
N GLN A 114 -0.53 21.12 -9.28
CA GLN A 114 -0.64 22.26 -10.18
C GLN A 114 -1.38 23.36 -9.43
N THR A 115 -0.65 24.36 -8.96
CA THR A 115 -1.27 25.61 -8.53
C THR A 115 -1.90 26.20 -9.77
N THR A 116 -3.23 26.19 -9.83
CA THR A 116 -3.97 26.99 -10.80
C THR A 116 -3.64 28.44 -10.53
N SER A 117 -2.58 28.94 -11.14
CA SER A 117 -2.33 30.37 -11.25
C SER A 117 -3.51 30.93 -12.04
N THR A 118 -4.35 31.69 -11.35
CA THR A 118 -5.30 32.58 -12.00
C THR A 118 -4.50 33.44 -13.01
N PRO A 119 -4.91 33.53 -14.29
CA PRO A 119 -4.20 34.38 -15.24
C PRO A 119 -4.38 35.82 -14.78
N SER A 120 -3.35 36.39 -14.15
CA SER A 120 -3.30 37.81 -13.86
C SER A 120 -3.12 38.53 -15.19
N ILE A 121 -4.20 39.11 -15.70
CA ILE A 121 -4.14 40.10 -16.77
C ILE A 121 -3.42 41.31 -16.18
N SER A 122 -2.11 41.38 -16.38
CA SER A 122 -1.32 42.58 -16.10
C SER A 122 -1.21 43.41 -17.39
N PRO A 123 -1.48 44.72 -17.35
CA PRO A 123 -1.45 45.57 -18.53
C PRO A 123 -0.02 45.78 -19.03
N ALA A 124 0.11 45.93 -20.34
CA ALA A 124 1.37 46.22 -21.02
C ALA A 124 2.04 47.50 -20.46
N GLY A 125 3.35 47.42 -20.19
CA GLY A 125 4.15 48.57 -19.77
C GLY A 125 5.65 48.27 -19.67
N LEU A 126 6.38 48.64 -20.73
CA LEU A 126 7.77 49.12 -20.80
C LEU A 126 8.79 48.69 -19.72
N GLY A 127 9.86 47.98 -20.12
CA GLY A 127 11.17 48.13 -19.44
C GLY A 127 12.12 46.92 -19.42
N SER A 128 13.19 47.02 -20.20
CA SER A 128 14.54 46.39 -20.10
C SER A 128 14.72 44.92 -19.70
N SER A 129 15.16 44.11 -20.66
CA SER A 129 15.95 42.89 -20.44
C SER A 129 17.35 43.20 -19.92
N PRO A 130 17.97 42.25 -19.21
CA PRO A 130 19.33 41.85 -19.59
C PRO A 130 19.43 40.35 -19.88
N ARG A 131 20.15 40.11 -20.97
CA ARG A 131 20.46 38.84 -21.62
C ARG A 131 21.84 38.39 -21.13
N THR A 132 21.97 37.18 -20.59
CA THR A 132 23.29 36.57 -20.37
C THR A 132 23.37 35.27 -21.16
N THR A 133 24.08 35.35 -22.28
CA THR A 133 24.40 34.25 -23.20
C THR A 133 25.65 33.51 -22.74
N LEU A 134 25.64 32.17 -22.77
CA LEU A 134 26.84 31.33 -22.72
C LEU A 134 27.42 31.16 -24.14
N PRO A 135 28.76 31.13 -24.32
CA PRO A 135 29.38 31.16 -25.65
C PRO A 135 29.32 29.82 -26.36
N MET A 136 28.92 29.85 -27.64
CA MET A 136 28.85 28.70 -28.54
C MET A 136 30.15 28.59 -29.35
N ARG A 137 30.77 27.41 -29.36
CA ARG A 137 31.98 27.08 -30.12
C ARG A 137 31.61 26.84 -31.59
N SER A 138 32.28 27.52 -32.52
CA SER A 138 32.02 27.45 -33.96
C SER A 138 32.47 26.11 -34.57
N ALA A 139 31.66 25.53 -35.46
CA ALA A 139 32.04 24.42 -36.34
C ALA A 139 31.92 24.87 -37.82
N PRO A 140 32.81 24.43 -38.73
CA PRO A 140 32.80 24.85 -40.13
C PRO A 140 32.00 23.90 -41.03
N GLY A 141 31.36 24.49 -42.06
CA GLY A 141 31.18 23.87 -43.39
C GLY A 141 29.93 23.02 -43.63
N ALA A 142 29.04 23.53 -44.47
CA ALA A 142 27.79 22.89 -44.90
C ALA A 142 27.95 21.94 -46.10
N VAL A 143 27.09 20.92 -46.18
CA VAL A 143 26.63 20.29 -47.44
C VAL A 143 25.13 19.92 -47.29
N PRO A 144 24.29 20.07 -48.33
CA PRO A 144 22.84 20.05 -48.19
C PRO A 144 22.23 18.68 -48.48
N GLY A 145 21.37 18.18 -47.57
CA GLY A 145 20.66 16.92 -47.72
C GLY A 145 19.33 16.89 -46.96
N ARG A 146 18.26 17.24 -47.68
CA ARG A 146 16.81 16.92 -47.50
C ARG A 146 16.39 16.22 -46.19
N SER A 147 15.67 16.94 -45.31
CA SER A 147 14.86 16.38 -44.23
C SER A 147 13.36 16.69 -44.42
N PRO A 148 12.44 15.80 -44.01
CA PRO A 148 11.00 16.02 -44.13
C PRO A 148 10.45 16.91 -43.00
N GLN A 149 9.51 17.81 -43.35
CA GLN A 149 8.82 18.70 -42.41
C GLN A 149 7.89 17.93 -41.45
N PRO A 150 7.82 18.29 -40.16
CA PRO A 150 6.71 17.93 -39.29
C PRO A 150 5.52 18.87 -39.53
N VAL A 151 4.35 18.27 -39.70
CA VAL A 151 3.05 18.93 -39.89
C VAL A 151 2.58 19.52 -38.55
N MET A 152 2.24 20.81 -38.54
CA MET A 152 1.58 21.46 -37.39
C MET A 152 0.10 21.03 -37.35
N PRO A 153 -0.47 20.69 -36.17
CA PRO A 153 -1.92 20.51 -36.07
C PRO A 153 -2.62 21.88 -36.06
N THR A 154 -3.48 22.09 -37.04
CA THR A 154 -4.49 23.16 -37.08
C THR A 154 -5.45 23.03 -35.90
N ALA A 155 -5.54 24.09 -35.09
CA ALA A 155 -6.55 24.24 -34.05
C ALA A 155 -7.92 24.53 -34.68
N THR A 156 -8.81 23.55 -34.67
CA THR A 156 -10.26 23.76 -34.78
C THR A 156 -10.87 23.61 -33.39
N GLY A 157 -11.44 24.70 -32.89
CA GLY A 157 -11.97 24.79 -31.54
C GLY A 157 -13.12 23.82 -31.27
N ALA A 158 -12.99 23.11 -30.16
CA ALA A 158 -14.12 22.66 -29.36
C ALA A 158 -13.84 23.12 -27.93
N ARG A 159 -14.58 24.14 -27.48
CA ARG A 159 -14.59 24.59 -26.09
C ARG A 159 -15.21 23.48 -25.22
N GLY A 160 -14.38 22.53 -24.78
CA GLY A 160 -14.67 21.70 -23.62
C GLY A 160 -14.10 22.38 -22.39
N ASN A 161 -14.96 22.95 -21.54
CA ASN A 161 -14.59 23.35 -20.18
C ASN A 161 -14.13 22.08 -19.45
N VAL A 162 -12.82 21.88 -19.30
CA VAL A 162 -12.30 20.86 -18.39
C VAL A 162 -12.35 21.46 -16.99
N THR A 163 -13.44 21.19 -16.27
CA THR A 163 -13.55 21.43 -14.84
C THR A 163 -12.49 20.59 -14.09
N PRO A 164 -11.65 21.19 -13.23
CA PRO A 164 -10.65 20.45 -12.47
C PRO A 164 -11.28 19.98 -11.15
N LYS A 165 -12.09 18.91 -11.18
CA LYS A 165 -12.44 18.05 -10.03
C LYS A 165 -13.41 16.94 -10.44
N GLN A 166 -13.01 16.00 -11.28
CA GLN A 166 -13.67 14.70 -11.25
C GLN A 166 -12.90 13.84 -10.26
N ALA A 167 -13.38 13.80 -9.01
CA ALA A 167 -12.97 12.76 -8.09
C ALA A 167 -13.25 11.43 -8.78
N GLU A 168 -12.20 10.63 -9.02
CA GLU A 168 -12.39 9.31 -9.59
C GLU A 168 -13.27 8.49 -8.66
N PRO A 169 -14.33 7.85 -9.18
CA PRO A 169 -15.29 7.12 -8.36
C PRO A 169 -14.57 6.01 -7.58
N GLY A 170 -14.66 6.06 -6.25
CA GLY A 170 -14.09 5.07 -5.33
C GLY A 170 -12.72 5.44 -4.72
N ILE A 171 -12.08 6.52 -5.16
CA ILE A 171 -10.85 7.05 -4.53
C ILE A 171 -11.23 8.16 -3.56
N ALA A 172 -10.97 7.94 -2.27
CA ALA A 172 -11.27 8.92 -1.22
C ALA A 172 -10.27 10.09 -1.24
N LYS A 173 -8.99 9.78 -1.47
CA LYS A 173 -7.91 10.77 -1.47
C LYS A 173 -6.76 10.26 -2.34
N LYS A 174 -6.10 11.17 -3.05
CA LYS A 174 -4.79 10.94 -3.66
C LYS A 174 -3.75 11.67 -2.84
N LEU A 175 -2.66 10.98 -2.50
CA LEU A 175 -1.58 11.53 -1.68
C LEU A 175 -0.59 12.30 -2.56
N HIS A 176 0.00 13.33 -1.98
CA HIS A 176 1.05 14.13 -2.61
C HIS A 176 2.19 14.31 -1.62
N PHE A 177 3.36 13.81 -1.98
CA PHE A 177 4.60 13.99 -1.27
C PHE A 177 5.34 15.20 -1.84
N SER A 178 5.42 16.27 -1.05
CA SER A 178 6.18 17.46 -1.39
C SER A 178 7.00 17.96 -0.21
N GLY A 179 8.21 18.45 -0.47
CA GLY A 179 9.12 18.92 0.57
C GLY A 179 10.21 17.91 0.94
N ARG A 180 10.70 18.00 2.18
CA ARG A 180 11.74 17.15 2.74
C ARG A 180 11.46 16.87 4.22
N GLY A 181 11.88 15.69 4.67
CA GLY A 181 11.88 15.27 6.06
C GLY A 181 10.48 15.11 6.65
N LEU A 182 10.41 15.26 7.97
CA LEU A 182 9.21 15.08 8.79
C LEU A 182 8.01 15.90 8.32
N ALA A 183 8.20 17.14 7.89
CA ALA A 183 7.10 18.00 7.44
C ALA A 183 6.31 17.39 6.25
N SER A 184 6.99 16.62 5.39
CA SER A 184 6.34 15.91 4.28
C SER A 184 5.56 14.68 4.77
N LEU A 185 6.09 13.96 5.77
CA LEU A 185 5.37 12.85 6.41
C LEU A 185 4.16 13.34 7.21
N ASP A 186 4.27 14.47 7.92
CA ASP A 186 3.17 15.11 8.66
C ASP A 186 2.02 15.49 7.70
N ALA A 187 2.34 15.97 6.50
CA ALA A 187 1.34 16.29 5.48
C ALA A 187 0.62 15.03 4.98
N LEU A 188 1.36 13.95 4.71
CA LEU A 188 0.79 12.65 4.35
C LEU A 188 -0.08 12.08 5.48
N GLU A 189 0.42 12.16 6.71
CA GLU A 189 -0.30 11.73 7.90
C GLU A 189 -1.63 12.47 8.01
N LYS A 190 -1.61 13.80 7.94
CA LYS A 190 -2.82 14.63 7.99
C LYS A 190 -3.83 14.25 6.92
N ASP A 191 -3.37 13.98 5.70
CA ASP A 191 -4.23 13.55 4.60
C ASP A 191 -4.88 12.18 4.88
N ILE A 192 -4.12 11.20 5.38
CA ILE A 192 -4.64 9.88 5.76
C ILE A 192 -5.61 9.99 6.95
N LEU A 193 -5.24 10.76 7.98
CA LEU A 193 -6.07 11.01 9.15
C LEU A 193 -7.39 11.68 8.79
N SER A 194 -7.42 12.57 7.80
CA SER A 194 -8.67 13.20 7.35
C SER A 194 -9.68 12.17 6.83
N VAL A 195 -9.21 11.15 6.11
CA VAL A 195 -10.05 10.06 5.60
C VAL A 195 -10.46 9.10 6.72
N ILE A 196 -9.55 8.78 7.64
CA ILE A 196 -9.86 7.98 8.82
C ILE A 196 -10.95 8.66 9.66
N GLN A 197 -10.83 9.98 9.91
CA GLN A 197 -11.82 10.76 10.65
C GLN A 197 -13.18 10.79 9.94
N GLN A 198 -13.19 10.91 8.61
CA GLN A 198 -14.43 10.82 7.82
C GLN A 198 -15.10 9.45 7.94
N GLN A 199 -14.32 8.36 8.00
CA GLN A 199 -14.88 7.03 8.23
C GLN A 199 -15.40 6.86 9.66
N LYS A 200 -14.68 7.40 10.65
CA LYS A 200 -15.08 7.38 12.07
C LYS A 200 -16.33 8.20 12.36
N SER A 201 -16.57 9.30 11.65
CA SER A 201 -17.78 10.12 11.87
C SER A 201 -19.08 9.40 11.52
N THR A 202 -18.99 8.25 10.86
CA THR A 202 -20.12 7.42 10.42
C THR A 202 -20.07 6.03 11.07
N MET A 203 -19.23 5.86 12.10
CA MET A 203 -19.14 4.67 12.94
C MET A 203 -19.98 4.84 14.20
N GLU A 204 -20.64 3.77 14.62
CA GLU A 204 -21.34 3.71 15.91
C GLU A 204 -20.37 3.25 17.02
N GLU A 205 -20.80 3.39 18.27
CA GLU A 205 -20.04 2.89 19.42
C GLU A 205 -19.88 1.36 19.33
N GLY A 206 -18.63 0.88 19.29
CA GLY A 206 -18.30 -0.54 19.14
C GLY A 206 -17.95 -0.98 17.71
N ASP A 207 -18.07 -0.11 16.71
CA ASP A 207 -17.54 -0.39 15.37
C ASP A 207 -16.00 -0.37 15.37
N GLU A 208 -15.38 -1.21 14.52
CA GLU A 208 -13.92 -1.32 14.40
C GLU A 208 -13.42 -0.72 13.07
N LEU A 209 -12.29 -0.02 13.12
CA LEU A 209 -11.58 0.45 11.92
C LEU A 209 -10.27 -0.31 11.72
N LEU A 210 -10.15 -0.99 10.59
CA LEU A 210 -8.93 -1.62 10.12
C LEU A 210 -8.20 -0.69 9.16
N LEU A 211 -6.95 -0.37 9.48
CA LEU A 211 -6.03 0.33 8.58
C LEU A 211 -5.15 -0.69 7.86
N ILE A 212 -5.08 -0.61 6.54
CA ILE A 212 -4.14 -1.41 5.74
C ILE A 212 -3.19 -0.44 5.03
N LEU A 213 -1.90 -0.60 5.30
CA LEU A 213 -0.82 0.14 4.64
C LEU A 213 -0.08 -0.83 3.70
N ASP A 214 -0.21 -0.60 2.41
CA ASP A 214 0.36 -1.45 1.37
C ASP A 214 1.62 -0.83 0.75
N GLU A 215 2.77 -1.47 1.03
CA GLU A 215 4.12 -1.15 0.55
C GLU A 215 4.55 0.33 0.75
N PRO A 216 4.41 0.93 1.95
CA PRO A 216 4.87 2.30 2.20
C PRO A 216 6.41 2.44 2.21
N ASP A 217 7.15 1.34 2.23
CA ASP A 217 8.61 1.29 2.02
C ASP A 217 9.04 1.88 0.66
N LEU A 218 8.13 2.03 -0.30
CA LEU A 218 8.38 2.87 -1.48
C LEU A 218 8.81 4.30 -1.11
N LEU A 219 8.23 4.88 -0.05
CA LEU A 219 8.62 6.21 0.43
C LEU A 219 10.08 6.23 0.89
N LEU A 220 10.47 5.22 1.68
CA LEU A 220 11.84 5.08 2.15
C LEU A 220 12.81 4.90 0.98
N ALA A 221 12.45 4.08 -0.02
CA ALA A 221 13.26 3.87 -1.21
C ALA A 221 13.38 5.12 -2.11
N ALA A 222 12.29 5.89 -2.27
CA ALA A 222 12.25 7.04 -3.16
C ALA A 222 12.86 8.31 -2.56
N THR A 223 12.82 8.46 -1.24
CA THR A 223 13.26 9.67 -0.52
C THR A 223 14.56 9.44 0.24
N GLY A 224 14.60 8.35 1.01
CA GLY A 224 15.71 7.90 1.83
C GLY A 224 16.28 8.95 2.80
N PRO A 225 17.43 8.64 3.42
CA PRO A 225 18.12 9.58 4.31
C PRO A 225 18.47 10.91 3.65
N SER A 226 18.67 10.91 2.32
CA SER A 226 19.01 12.11 1.55
C SER A 226 17.92 13.19 1.60
N MET A 227 16.66 12.79 1.78
CA MET A 227 15.53 13.68 1.95
C MET A 227 15.05 13.72 3.41
N GLY A 228 15.82 13.18 4.35
CA GLY A 228 15.52 13.20 5.79
C GLY A 228 14.42 12.23 6.23
N ILE A 229 14.20 11.14 5.49
CA ILE A 229 13.25 10.08 5.86
C ILE A 229 14.04 8.78 5.98
N GLY A 230 14.31 8.37 7.21
CA GLY A 230 14.92 7.08 7.54
C GLY A 230 13.93 6.12 8.18
N ALA A 231 14.48 5.04 8.73
CA ALA A 231 13.73 4.00 9.43
C ALA A 231 12.97 4.54 10.66
N THR A 232 13.60 5.45 11.40
CA THR A 232 13.04 6.04 12.61
C THR A 232 11.81 6.88 12.28
N GLU A 233 11.94 7.81 11.32
CA GLU A 233 10.85 8.69 10.92
C GLU A 233 9.67 7.91 10.33
N MET A 234 9.94 6.89 9.51
CA MET A 234 8.91 5.98 9.00
C MET A 234 8.23 5.19 10.12
N SER A 235 8.98 4.72 11.12
CA SER A 235 8.43 3.99 12.26
C SER A 235 7.54 4.89 13.13
N GLU A 236 7.94 6.14 13.37
CA GLU A 236 7.16 7.13 14.10
C GLU A 236 5.87 7.48 13.35
N TRP A 237 5.95 7.72 12.04
CA TRP A 237 4.79 7.98 11.19
C TRP A 237 3.77 6.82 11.19
N ILE A 238 4.25 5.58 11.03
CA ILE A 238 3.42 4.38 11.14
C ILE A 238 2.82 4.25 12.55
N THR A 239 3.54 4.67 13.60
CA THR A 239 3.03 4.71 14.98
C THR A 239 1.88 5.67 15.13
N ALA A 240 2.02 6.89 14.61
CA ALA A 240 0.99 7.92 14.68
C ALA A 240 -0.30 7.44 14.00
N LEU A 241 -0.20 6.86 12.81
CA LEU A 241 -1.36 6.30 12.10
C LEU A 241 -2.07 5.18 12.87
N GLN A 242 -1.30 4.29 13.51
CA GLN A 242 -1.86 3.18 14.30
C GLN A 242 -2.74 3.63 15.46
N GLN A 243 -2.44 4.77 16.09
CA GLN A 243 -3.24 5.30 17.19
C GLN A 243 -4.68 5.66 16.78
N HIS A 244 -4.93 5.77 15.47
CA HIS A 244 -6.23 6.10 14.92
C HIS A 244 -6.98 4.90 14.33
N ALA A 245 -6.49 3.67 14.46
CA ALA A 245 -7.15 2.46 14.00
C ALA A 245 -7.26 1.41 15.12
N ASN A 246 -8.25 0.53 15.06
CA ASN A 246 -8.36 -0.61 15.98
C ASN A 246 -7.27 -1.64 15.69
N ALA A 247 -7.01 -1.92 14.41
CA ALA A 247 -5.92 -2.79 14.01
C ALA A 247 -5.26 -2.23 12.75
N THR A 248 -3.96 -2.51 12.60
CA THR A 248 -3.19 -2.12 11.42
C THR A 248 -2.50 -3.32 10.80
N VAL A 249 -2.71 -3.50 9.49
CA VAL A 249 -1.97 -4.46 8.66
C VAL A 249 -1.01 -3.68 7.80
N LEU A 250 0.27 -4.01 7.87
CA LEU A 250 1.34 -3.35 7.13
C LEU A 250 2.05 -4.36 6.24
N THR A 251 2.12 -4.10 4.94
CA THR A 251 2.92 -4.92 4.01
C THR A 251 4.25 -4.22 3.71
N LEU A 252 5.36 -4.98 3.73
CA LEU A 252 6.69 -4.50 3.36
C LEU A 252 7.40 -5.53 2.47
N ALA A 253 8.24 -5.06 1.56
CA ALA A 253 9.13 -5.90 0.79
C ALA A 253 10.32 -6.34 1.66
N THR A 254 10.68 -7.62 1.60
CA THR A 254 11.77 -8.23 2.37
C THR A 254 12.67 -9.08 1.46
N ASP A 255 12.87 -8.64 0.22
CA ASP A 255 13.78 -9.29 -0.70
C ASP A 255 15.19 -9.39 -0.09
N ALA A 256 15.91 -10.46 -0.42
CA ALA A 256 17.24 -10.71 0.13
C ALA A 256 18.17 -9.48 0.13
N PRO A 257 18.33 -8.70 -0.96
CA PRO A 257 19.20 -7.51 -0.93
C PRO A 257 18.73 -6.42 0.05
N LEU A 258 17.45 -6.35 0.39
CA LEU A 258 16.88 -5.30 1.26
C LEU A 258 17.01 -5.63 2.75
N ILE A 259 17.19 -6.91 3.11
CA ILE A 259 17.21 -7.39 4.50
C ILE A 259 18.55 -8.03 4.86
N HIS A 260 19.11 -8.81 3.93
CA HIS A 260 20.44 -9.37 4.07
C HIS A 260 21.38 -8.46 3.30
N ASN A 261 22.35 -7.86 4.00
CA ASN A 261 23.42 -7.10 3.35
C ASN A 261 24.02 -7.95 2.22
N ALA A 262 23.63 -7.69 0.96
CA ALA A 262 24.18 -8.37 -0.22
C ALA A 262 25.71 -8.19 -0.27
N SER A 263 26.16 -7.11 0.36
CA SER A 263 27.50 -6.68 0.69
C SER A 263 28.27 -7.65 1.59
N ALA A 264 27.61 -8.45 2.43
CA ALA A 264 28.24 -9.44 3.32
C ALA A 264 28.87 -10.61 2.56
N SER A 265 28.38 -10.92 1.35
CA SER A 265 28.94 -11.97 0.49
C SER A 265 30.10 -11.48 -0.39
N GLY A 266 30.28 -10.16 -0.53
CA GLY A 266 31.25 -9.53 -1.44
C GLY A 266 32.25 -8.57 -0.80
N GLY A 267 32.27 -8.42 0.53
CA GLY A 267 33.14 -7.48 1.24
C GLY A 267 32.81 -5.99 0.99
N GLN A 268 31.63 -5.70 0.44
CA GLN A 268 31.14 -4.32 0.27
C GLN A 268 30.44 -3.87 1.56
N LEU A 269 30.38 -2.55 1.78
CA LEU A 269 29.58 -1.97 2.86
C LEU A 269 28.10 -1.95 2.45
N ALA A 270 27.19 -2.17 3.40
CA ALA A 270 25.76 -2.01 3.18
C ALA A 270 25.47 -0.58 2.71
N THR A 271 24.61 -0.45 1.71
CA THR A 271 24.17 0.88 1.28
C THR A 271 23.28 1.51 2.37
N PRO A 272 23.16 2.85 2.40
CA PRO A 272 22.28 3.51 3.36
C PRO A 272 20.83 3.01 3.24
N ILE A 273 20.32 2.79 2.03
CA ILE A 273 18.95 2.32 1.84
C ILE A 273 18.75 0.89 2.36
N GLU A 274 19.71 -0.02 2.15
CA GLU A 274 19.66 -1.38 2.71
C GLU A 274 19.66 -1.34 4.25
N THR A 275 20.49 -0.48 4.84
CA THR A 275 20.60 -0.34 6.30
C THR A 275 19.31 0.21 6.92
N GLU A 276 18.76 1.27 6.33
CA GLU A 276 17.51 1.88 6.81
C GLU A 276 16.31 0.94 6.60
N HIS A 277 16.22 0.28 5.44
CA HIS A 277 15.13 -0.64 5.16
C HIS A 277 15.15 -1.85 6.11
N ALA A 278 16.31 -2.46 6.32
CA ALA A 278 16.47 -3.53 7.29
C ALA A 278 16.12 -3.06 8.71
N SER A 279 16.58 -1.86 9.10
CA SER A 279 16.27 -1.26 10.40
C SER A 279 14.76 -1.06 10.60
N LEU A 280 14.07 -0.55 9.57
CA LEU A 280 12.61 -0.35 9.59
C LEU A 280 11.87 -1.68 9.75
N VAL A 281 12.17 -2.66 8.90
CA VAL A 281 11.49 -3.97 8.91
C VAL A 281 11.73 -4.70 10.24
N ILE A 282 12.97 -4.73 10.74
CA ILE A 282 13.30 -5.38 12.01
C ILE A 282 12.64 -4.66 13.19
N GLY A 283 12.67 -3.32 13.20
CA GLY A 283 12.00 -2.52 14.23
C GLY A 283 10.49 -2.77 14.28
N LEU A 284 9.85 -2.84 13.10
CA LEU A 284 8.43 -3.14 13.01
C LEU A 284 8.12 -4.60 13.36
N ALA A 285 8.98 -5.57 13.03
CA ALA A 285 8.80 -6.96 13.45
C ALA A 285 8.87 -7.11 14.98
N HIS A 286 9.76 -6.35 15.63
CA HIS A 286 9.84 -6.27 17.09
C HIS A 286 8.62 -5.62 17.74
N ARG A 287 7.89 -4.77 17.02
CA ARG A 287 6.68 -4.12 17.53
C ARG A 287 5.40 -4.83 17.12
N ALA A 288 5.43 -5.59 16.04
CA ALA A 288 4.28 -6.32 15.55
C ALA A 288 3.83 -7.36 16.59
N ARG A 289 2.52 -7.55 16.66
CA ARG A 289 1.92 -8.68 17.38
C ARG A 289 2.20 -9.99 16.63
N SER A 290 2.06 -9.95 15.31
CA SER A 290 2.27 -11.10 14.43
C SER A 290 3.05 -10.69 13.19
N VAL A 291 3.92 -11.59 12.74
CA VAL A 291 4.66 -11.48 11.49
C VAL A 291 4.20 -12.59 10.56
N MET A 292 3.67 -12.21 9.40
CA MET A 292 3.26 -13.11 8.32
C MET A 292 4.29 -13.02 7.19
N GLN A 293 5.12 -14.04 7.04
CA GLN A 293 6.19 -14.08 6.06
C GLN A 293 5.82 -14.95 4.86
N LEU A 294 5.88 -14.35 3.67
CA LEU A 294 5.67 -15.02 2.39
C LEU A 294 7.02 -15.33 1.74
N ARG A 295 7.24 -16.59 1.42
CA ARG A 295 8.47 -17.08 0.76
C ARG A 295 8.12 -17.95 -0.44
N THR A 296 9.04 -18.01 -1.40
CA THR A 296 9.03 -19.05 -2.43
C THR A 296 9.42 -20.39 -1.82
N LEU A 297 9.15 -21.47 -2.54
CA LEU A 297 9.65 -22.80 -2.14
C LEU A 297 11.16 -22.89 -2.34
N ASP A 298 11.86 -23.45 -1.36
CA ASP A 298 13.31 -23.69 -1.43
C ASP A 298 13.68 -24.67 -2.57
N THR A 299 12.74 -25.56 -2.91
CA THR A 299 12.88 -26.56 -4.00
C THR A 299 12.63 -25.99 -5.40
N GLY A 300 12.28 -24.70 -5.51
CA GLY A 300 11.87 -24.07 -6.77
C GLY A 300 10.37 -24.20 -7.07
N ALA A 301 9.97 -23.76 -8.26
CA ALA A 301 8.56 -23.64 -8.64
C ALA A 301 7.84 -25.00 -8.70
N ALA A 302 6.62 -25.04 -8.16
CA ALA A 302 5.74 -26.21 -8.20
C ALA A 302 4.43 -25.85 -8.93
N LYS A 303 3.80 -26.84 -9.58
CA LYS A 303 2.56 -26.62 -10.35
C LYS A 303 1.38 -26.24 -9.46
N ASP A 304 1.30 -26.83 -8.27
CA ASP A 304 0.15 -26.76 -7.38
C ASP A 304 0.45 -26.05 -6.05
N VAL A 305 1.63 -25.41 -5.94
CA VAL A 305 2.04 -24.64 -4.76
C VAL A 305 2.75 -23.38 -5.24
N SER A 306 2.25 -22.22 -4.80
CA SER A 306 2.80 -20.91 -5.14
C SER A 306 3.92 -20.50 -4.17
N GLY A 307 3.81 -20.87 -2.90
CA GLY A 307 4.83 -20.55 -1.90
C GLY A 307 4.49 -21.05 -0.50
N VAL A 308 5.24 -20.53 0.46
CA VAL A 308 5.11 -20.80 1.89
C VAL A 308 4.65 -19.53 2.61
N LEU A 309 3.65 -19.67 3.47
CA LEU A 309 3.23 -18.67 4.45
C LEU A 309 3.68 -19.16 5.84
N ARG A 310 4.55 -18.39 6.49
CA ARG A 310 4.90 -18.58 7.90
C ARG A 310 4.24 -17.49 8.72
N ILE A 311 3.50 -17.86 9.75
CA ILE A 311 2.90 -16.97 10.73
C ILE A 311 3.63 -17.19 12.04
N SER A 312 4.27 -16.15 12.56
CA SER A 312 4.95 -16.18 13.85
C SER A 312 4.47 -15.04 14.75
N ARG A 313 4.83 -15.16 16.02
CA ARG A 313 4.72 -14.05 16.95
C ARG A 313 5.72 -12.95 16.56
N GLY A 314 5.31 -11.70 16.71
CA GLY A 314 6.24 -10.57 16.71
C GLY A 314 6.64 -10.21 18.13
N GLY A 315 7.54 -9.23 18.27
CA GLY A 315 8.08 -8.84 19.59
C GLY A 315 7.14 -7.97 20.43
N GLY A 316 6.05 -7.45 19.85
CA GLY A 316 5.10 -6.58 20.54
C GLY A 316 3.96 -7.32 21.20
N LEU A 317 3.98 -8.66 21.18
CA LEU A 317 3.00 -9.49 21.84
C LEU A 317 3.22 -9.46 23.36
N SER A 318 2.18 -9.16 24.13
CA SER A 318 2.27 -9.22 25.59
C SER A 318 2.25 -10.66 26.10
N THR A 319 2.87 -10.93 27.25
CA THR A 319 2.96 -12.29 27.83
C THR A 319 1.59 -12.93 28.10
N SER A 320 0.54 -12.13 28.33
CA SER A 320 -0.83 -12.64 28.50
C SER A 320 -1.48 -13.08 27.18
N GLU A 321 -0.98 -12.59 26.04
CA GLU A 321 -1.48 -12.93 24.70
C GLU A 321 -0.61 -14.01 24.03
N GLU A 322 0.49 -14.42 24.67
CA GLU A 322 1.38 -15.51 24.24
C GLU A 322 0.72 -16.89 24.21
N GLU A 323 -0.46 -17.09 24.81
CA GLU A 323 -1.20 -18.34 24.65
C GLU A 323 -2.17 -18.31 23.44
N SER A 324 -2.48 -17.12 22.89
CA SER A 324 -3.60 -16.95 21.94
C SER A 324 -3.26 -17.13 20.46
N LEU A 325 -2.02 -16.86 20.04
CA LEU A 325 -1.59 -16.90 18.63
C LEU A 325 -0.77 -18.16 18.35
N GLU A 326 -1.32 -19.15 17.67
CA GLU A 326 -0.53 -20.35 17.30
C GLU A 326 0.42 -20.03 16.15
N GLU A 327 1.72 -20.30 16.31
CA GLU A 327 2.66 -20.18 15.17
C GLU A 327 2.39 -21.28 14.16
N ARG A 328 2.48 -20.95 12.87
CA ARG A 328 2.13 -21.89 11.81
C ARG A 328 2.96 -21.70 10.57
N GLU A 329 3.25 -22.80 9.90
CA GLU A 329 3.81 -22.79 8.56
C GLU A 329 2.90 -23.58 7.62
N ALA A 330 2.48 -22.93 6.54
CA ALA A 330 1.53 -23.47 5.59
C ALA A 330 2.01 -23.25 4.15
N LEU A 331 1.62 -24.15 3.26
CA LEU A 331 1.76 -23.97 1.82
C LEU A 331 0.53 -23.22 1.31
N TYR A 332 0.73 -22.34 0.33
CA TYR A 332 -0.39 -21.68 -0.34
C TYR A 332 -0.31 -21.84 -1.86
N PHE A 333 -1.48 -21.85 -2.50
CA PHE A 333 -1.62 -21.90 -3.95
C PHE A 333 -2.64 -20.88 -4.43
N ILE A 334 -2.19 -19.97 -5.29
CA ILE A 334 -3.01 -18.94 -5.92
C ILE A 334 -3.48 -19.46 -7.29
N GLN A 335 -4.79 -19.57 -7.45
CA GLN A 335 -5.43 -19.97 -8.69
C GLN A 335 -5.63 -18.77 -9.63
N ARG A 336 -5.78 -19.05 -10.93
CA ARG A 336 -5.99 -18.01 -11.96
C ARG A 336 -7.28 -17.22 -11.77
N ASP A 337 -8.26 -17.78 -11.07
CA ASP A 337 -9.52 -17.12 -10.75
C ASP A 337 -9.45 -16.22 -9.50
N GLY A 338 -8.28 -16.14 -8.83
CA GLY A 338 -8.10 -15.42 -7.57
C GLY A 338 -8.43 -16.25 -6.32
N GLY A 339 -8.86 -17.50 -6.49
CA GLY A 339 -8.99 -18.47 -5.41
C GLY A 339 -7.62 -18.74 -4.77
N VAL A 340 -7.60 -18.90 -3.45
CA VAL A 340 -6.38 -19.27 -2.72
C VAL A 340 -6.69 -20.49 -1.88
N ARG A 341 -5.79 -21.47 -1.92
CA ARG A 341 -5.81 -22.61 -1.00
C ARG A 341 -4.61 -22.51 -0.06
N VAL A 342 -4.83 -22.84 1.20
CA VAL A 342 -3.79 -22.87 2.23
C VAL A 342 -3.86 -24.24 2.90
N PHE A 343 -2.71 -24.92 3.02
CA PHE A 343 -2.61 -26.28 3.52
C PHE A 343 -1.48 -26.38 4.56
N GLY A 344 -1.68 -27.17 5.61
CA GLY A 344 -0.62 -27.45 6.57
C GLY A 344 0.52 -28.26 5.93
N ARG A 345 1.76 -28.04 6.36
CA ARG A 345 2.87 -28.92 5.96
C ARG A 345 2.62 -30.32 6.53
N GLY A 346 2.32 -31.30 5.68
CA GLY A 346 2.09 -32.70 6.06
C GLY A 346 0.65 -33.20 5.97
N GLU A 347 -0.30 -32.33 5.60
CA GLU A 347 -1.69 -32.72 5.34
C GLU A 347 -1.94 -32.72 3.83
N SER A 348 -2.18 -33.91 3.26
CA SER A 348 -2.51 -34.14 1.84
C SER A 348 -3.98 -34.44 1.66
#